data_AF-A0A6L5EZV8-F1
#
_entry.id   AF-A0A6L5EZV8-F1
#
_cell.length_a   1.000
_cell.length_b   1.000
_cell.length_c   1.000
_cell.angle_alpha   90.00
_cell.angle_beta   90.00
_cell.angle_gamma   90.00
#
_symmetry.space_group_name_H-M   'P 1'
#
loop_
_entity.id
_entity.type
_entity.pdbx_description
1 polymer ?
#
loop_
_entity_poly.entity_id
_entity_poly.type
_entity_poly.pdbx_seq_one_letter_code
_entity_poly.pdbx_strand_id
1 'polypeptide(L)' 'MPTPPEPQPSSSRRDAARLDEVFGQVLPETTSDERDHPSGHDADDSGDDWYLENRPPHH' A
#
# COMPACT_ATOMS: atom_id res chain seq x y z
N MET A 1 16.85 26.73 32.89
CA MET A 1 16.48 26.62 31.47
C MET A 1 16.18 25.16 31.18
N PRO A 2 14.97 24.78 30.78
CA PRO A 2 14.70 23.43 30.30
C PRO A 2 15.38 23.23 28.93
N THR A 3 16.08 22.10 28.76
CA THR A 3 16.76 21.70 27.52
C THR A 3 15.73 21.39 26.43
N PRO A 4 15.92 21.82 25.16
CA PRO A 4 15.02 21.44 24.08
C PRO A 4 15.11 19.92 23.78
N PRO A 5 14.02 19.29 23.34
CA PRO A 5 14.01 17.86 23.01
C PRO A 5 14.92 17.58 21.81
N GLU A 6 15.68 16.49 21.86
CA GLU A 6 16.52 16.05 20.76
C GLU A 6 15.68 15.63 19.53
N PRO A 7 16.18 15.85 18.30
CA PRO A 7 15.46 15.49 17.08
C PRO A 7 15.36 13.96 16.96
N GLN A 8 14.20 13.43 17.32
CA GLN A 8 13.88 12.03 17.14
C GLN A 8 13.93 11.69 15.64
N PRO A 9 14.61 10.60 15.21
CA PRO A 9 14.60 10.19 13.82
C PRO A 9 13.16 9.92 13.40
N SER A 10 12.67 10.69 12.41
CA SER A 10 11.30 10.64 11.92
C SER A 10 10.95 9.21 11.48
N SER A 11 9.77 8.73 11.90
CA SER A 11 9.23 7.41 11.54
C SER A 11 9.32 7.14 10.04
N SER A 12 9.12 8.18 9.23
CA SER A 12 9.20 8.17 7.77
C SER A 12 10.43 7.47 7.18
N ARG A 13 11.60 7.58 7.81
CA ARG A 13 12.83 6.94 7.31
C ARG A 13 12.90 5.45 7.63
N ARG A 14 12.26 5.01 8.72
CA ARG A 14 12.11 3.57 9.04
C ARG A 14 11.06 2.92 8.16
N ASP A 15 10.00 3.66 7.83
CA ASP A 15 8.93 3.19 6.96
C ASP A 15 9.43 2.97 5.54
N ALA A 16 10.27 3.86 5.01
CA ALA A 16 10.88 3.70 3.68
C ALA A 16 11.70 2.41 3.53
N ALA A 17 12.57 2.09 4.50
CA ALA A 17 13.40 0.88 4.44
C ALA A 17 12.57 -0.41 4.46
N ARG A 18 11.44 -0.43 5.17
CA ARG A 18 10.52 -1.56 5.21
C ARG A 18 9.73 -1.71 3.92
N LEU A 19 9.33 -0.60 3.32
CA LEU A 19 8.67 -0.59 2.02
C LEU A 19 9.63 -1.09 0.93
N ASP A 20 10.88 -0.66 0.95
CA ASP A 20 11.90 -1.09 0.01
C ASP A 20 12.19 -2.60 0.06
N GLU A 21 12.10 -3.21 1.24
CA GLU A 21 12.27 -4.67 1.41
C GLU A 21 11.16 -5.46 0.68
N VAL A 22 9.95 -4.91 0.63
CA VAL A 22 8.76 -5.57 0.05
C VAL A 22 8.53 -5.18 -1.41
N PHE A 23 8.73 -3.90 -1.73
CA PHE A 23 8.38 -3.30 -3.01
C PHE A 23 9.59 -2.94 -3.88
N GLY A 24 10.81 -3.01 -3.33
CA GLY A 24 12.03 -2.62 -4.02
C GLY A 24 12.28 -1.10 -4.01
N GLN A 25 13.38 -0.69 -4.64
CA GLN A 25 13.88 0.69 -4.65
C GLN A 25 13.23 1.57 -5.73
N VAL A 26 12.45 0.97 -6.64
CA VAL A 26 11.83 1.66 -7.77
C VAL A 26 10.36 1.88 -7.42
N LEU A 27 10.05 3.10 -7.00
CA LEU A 27 8.67 3.53 -6.77
C LEU A 27 8.05 3.98 -8.09
N PRO A 28 6.75 3.71 -8.31
CA PRO A 28 6.04 4.22 -9.48
C PRO A 28 6.05 5.75 -9.49
N GLU A 29 6.18 6.35 -10.68
CA GLU A 29 6.20 7.80 -10.87
C GLU A 29 4.83 8.47 -10.60
N THR A 30 3.77 7.67 -10.54
CA THR A 30 2.39 8.11 -10.35
C THR A 30 1.82 7.53 -9.06
N THR A 31 1.07 8.36 -8.34
CA THR A 31 0.39 7.93 -7.12
C THR A 31 -0.84 7.06 -7.43
N SER A 32 -1.43 6.44 -6.41
CA SER A 32 -2.62 5.60 -6.62
C SER A 32 -3.84 6.40 -7.09
N ASP A 33 -3.98 7.63 -6.62
CA ASP A 33 -5.11 8.51 -6.95
C ASP A 33 -4.98 9.14 -8.36
N GLU A 34 -3.75 9.30 -8.85
CA GLU A 34 -3.46 9.85 -10.19
C GLU A 34 -3.42 8.78 -11.28
N ARG A 35 -3.31 7.50 -10.91
CA ARG A 35 -3.42 6.40 -11.86
C ARG A 35 -4.85 6.32 -12.35
N ASP A 36 -5.04 6.68 -13.62
CA ASP A 36 -6.20 6.23 -14.39
C ASP A 36 -6.23 4.70 -14.31
N HIS A 37 -7.24 4.16 -13.62
CA HIS A 37 -7.40 2.71 -13.56
C HIS A 37 -7.56 2.24 -15.01
N PRO A 38 -6.68 1.36 -15.51
CA PRO A 38 -6.84 0.84 -16.86
C PRO A 38 -8.26 0.29 -16.96
N SER A 39 -9.05 0.86 -17.87
CA SER A 39 -10.47 0.62 -18.03
C SER A 39 -10.78 -0.77 -18.60
N GLY A 40 -9.98 -1.78 -18.23
CA GLY A 40 -9.99 -3.09 -18.81
C GLY A 40 -9.05 -3.99 -18.04
N HIS A 41 -9.51 -4.50 -16.90
CA HIS A 41 -9.67 -5.94 -16.73
C HIS A 41 -10.47 -6.28 -15.46
N ASP A 42 -10.46 -5.44 -14.42
CA ASP A 42 -10.97 -5.85 -13.09
C ASP A 42 -11.84 -4.80 -12.36
N ALA A 43 -12.35 -3.79 -13.08
CA ALA A 43 -13.30 -2.83 -12.49
C ALA A 43 -14.76 -3.34 -12.50
N ASP A 44 -15.05 -4.34 -13.34
CA ASP A 44 -16.39 -4.91 -13.56
C ASP A 44 -16.54 -6.36 -13.04
N ASP A 45 -15.46 -7.02 -12.61
CA ASP A 45 -15.54 -8.34 -11.97
C ASP A 45 -15.89 -8.13 -10.49
N SER A 46 -17.20 -7.98 -10.30
CA SER A 46 -18.00 -7.99 -9.08
C SER A 46 -17.20 -8.09 -7.77
N GLY A 47 -17.32 -7.07 -6.91
CA GLY A 47 -16.62 -7.00 -5.62
C GLY A 47 -16.78 -8.20 -4.67
N ASP A 48 -17.69 -9.13 -4.99
CA ASP A 48 -17.92 -10.38 -4.27
C ASP A 48 -17.47 -11.64 -5.03
N ASP A 49 -17.13 -11.61 -6.32
CA ASP A 49 -16.86 -12.83 -7.12
C ASP A 49 -15.62 -13.58 -6.62
N TRP A 50 -14.52 -12.87 -6.38
CA TRP A 50 -13.34 -13.45 -5.74
C TRP A 50 -13.67 -14.07 -4.36
N TYR A 51 -14.54 -13.40 -3.60
CA TYR A 51 -14.94 -13.86 -2.27
C TYR A 51 -15.82 -15.12 -2.33
N LEU A 52 -16.71 -15.23 -3.32
CA LEU A 52 -17.55 -16.40 -3.56
C LEU A 52 -16.73 -17.60 -4.02
N GLU A 53 -15.75 -17.40 -4.90
CA GLU A 53 -14.85 -18.44 -5.41
C GLU A 53 -13.91 -19.00 -4.34
N ASN A 54 -13.50 -18.16 -3.38
CA ASN A 54 -12.54 -18.52 -2.34
C ASN A 54 -13.20 -18.76 -0.97
N ARG A 55 -14.52 -18.91 -0.94
CA ARG A 55 -15.21 -19.15 0.33
C ARG A 55 -14.88 -20.55 0.86
N PRO A 56 -14.39 -20.68 2.11
CA PRO A 56 -14.08 -21.98 2.70
C PRO A 56 -15.29 -22.94 2.61
N PRO A 57 -15.07 -24.22 2.24
CA PRO A 57 -16.16 -25.17 2.04
C PRO A 57 -16.87 -25.48 3.37
N HIS A 58 -18.07 -24.90 3.53
CA HIS A 58 -18.97 -25.00 4.69
C HIS A 58 -18.36 -24.48 6.02
N HIS A 59 -19.17 -23.84 6.88
CA HIS A 59 -18.77 -23.46 8.24
C HIS A 59 -19.08 -24.59 9.22
#